data_AF-A0A9W6LIM0-F1
#
_entry.id   AF-A0A9W6LIM0-F1
#
_cell.length_a   1.000
_cell.length_b   1.000
_cell.length_c   1.000
_cell.angle_alpha   90.00
_cell.angle_beta   90.00
_cell.angle_gamma   90.00
#
_symmetry.space_group_name_H-M   'P 1'
#
loop_
_entity.id
_entity.type
_entity.pdbx_description
1 polymer ?
#
loop_
_entity_poly.entity_id
_entity_poly.type
_entity_poly.pdbx_seq_one_letter_code
_entity_poly.pdbx_strand_id
1 'polypeptide(L)' 'MSRHHTSEGVVVWTRCVCGAVRARLHRLGPAEPVAFADPPEDWSSGR' A
#
# COMPACT_ATOMS: atom_id res chain seq x y z
N MET A 1 14.36 7.57 -5.83
CA MET A 1 13.10 7.69 -5.06
C MET A 1 12.54 6.29 -4.91
N SER A 2 12.12 5.89 -3.72
CA SER A 2 11.44 4.60 -3.48
C SER A 2 10.04 4.84 -2.90
N ARG A 3 9.12 3.93 -3.22
CA ARG A 3 7.71 3.98 -2.79
C ARG A 3 7.36 2.65 -2.13
N HIS A 4 6.73 2.70 -0.96
CA HIS A 4 6.24 1.51 -0.27
C HIS A 4 4.81 1.73 0.21
N HIS A 5 3.95 0.75 -0.05
CA HIS A 5 2.59 0.72 0.45
C HIS A 5 2.58 0.21 1.90
N THR A 6 1.77 0.86 2.73
CA THR A 6 1.48 0.47 4.12
C THR A 6 -0.04 0.46 4.32
N SER A 7 -0.50 -0.04 5.47
CA SER A 7 -1.91 0.02 5.84
C SER A 7 -2.45 1.46 5.96
N GLU A 8 -1.58 2.43 6.25
CA GLU A 8 -1.96 3.84 6.42
C GLU A 8 -1.86 4.66 5.13
N GLY A 9 -1.11 4.18 4.13
CA GLY A 9 -1.00 4.82 2.84
C GLY A 9 0.30 4.53 2.10
N VAL A 10 0.82 5.53 1.40
CA VAL A 10 2.05 5.40 0.60
C VAL A 10 3.15 6.22 1.24
N VAL A 11 4.24 5.58 1.62
CA VAL A 11 5.44 6.30 2.05
C VAL A 11 6.40 6.45 0.87
N VAL A 12 6.87 7.68 0.66
CA VAL A 12 7.82 8.06 -0.38
C VAL A 12 9.12 8.49 0.29
N TRP A 13 10.22 7.82 -0.06
CA TRP A 13 11.56 8.22 0.35
C TRP A 13 12.31 8.88 -0.79
N THR A 14 12.87 10.04 -0.49
CA THR A 14 13.71 10.80 -1.42
C THR A 14 15.07 11.01 -0.78
N ARG A 15 16.13 10.58 -1.48
CA ARG A 15 17.51 10.90 -1.13
C ARG A 15 17.96 12.09 -1.96
N CYS A 16 18.42 13.15 -1.30
CA CYS A 16 19.00 14.31 -1.95
C CYS A 16 20.44 14.02 -2.39
N VAL A 17 20.95 14.77 -3.36
CA VAL A 17 22.36 14.74 -3.77
C VAL A 17 23.30 15.04 -2.58
N CYS A 18 22.88 15.86 -1.61
CA CYS A 18 23.65 16.11 -0.39
C CYS A 18 23.64 14.94 0.63
N GLY A 19 23.00 13.83 0.30
CA GLY A 19 22.91 12.64 1.16
C GLY A 19 21.74 12.63 2.15
N ALA A 20 21.07 13.77 2.37
CA ALA A 20 19.89 13.84 3.24
C ALA A 20 18.74 12.96 2.74
N VAL A 21 18.03 12.33 3.68
CA VAL A 21 16.86 11.50 3.38
C VAL A 21 15.60 12.20 3.90
N ARG A 22 14.60 12.33 3.04
CA ARG A 22 13.26 12.82 3.40
C ARG A 22 12.24 11.72 3.19
N ALA A 23 11.38 11.51 4.19
CA ALA A 23 10.23 10.62 4.11
C ALA A 23 8.95 11.45 4.06
N ARG A 24 8.03 11.09 3.17
CA ARG A 24 6.70 11.70 3.07
C ARG A 24 5.63 10.61 3.06
N LEU A 25 4.72 10.65 4.03
CA LEU A 25 3.55 9.79 4.06
C LEU A 25 2.40 10.49 3.33
N HIS A 26 1.95 9.88 2.24
CA HIS A 26 0.68 10.19 1.61
C HIS A 26 -0.37 9.26 2.20
N ARG A 27 -1.13 9.77 3.18
CA ARG A 27 -2.22 9.01 3.77
C ARG A 27 -3.25 8.74 2.69
N LEU A 28 -3.70 7.50 2.61
CA LEU A 28 -4.96 7.22 1.94
C LEU A 28 -6.05 7.84 2.82
N GLY A 29 -7.11 8.38 2.22
CA GLY A 29 -8.30 8.79 2.99
C GLY A 29 -8.85 7.62 3.81
N PRO A 30 -9.92 7.81 4.60
CA PRO A 30 -10.56 6.69 5.28
C PRO A 30 -10.78 5.56 4.27
N ALA A 31 -10.04 4.47 4.44
CA ALA A 31 -10.18 3.30 3.59
C ALA A 31 -11.53 2.71 3.95
N GLU A 32 -12.44 2.60 2.97
CA GLU A 32 -13.60 1.72 3.17
C GLU A 32 -13.04 0.32 3.44
N PRO A 33 -13.43 -0.33 4.55
CA PRO A 33 -13.10 -1.72 4.77
C PRO A 33 -13.67 -2.52 3.60
N VAL A 34 -12.82 -2.96 2.69
CA VAL A 34 -13.20 -3.98 1.74
C VAL A 34 -13.31 -5.24 2.57
N ALA A 35 -14.53 -5.68 2.85
CA ALA A 35 -14.73 -7.00 3.40
C ALA A 35 -13.98 -7.98 2.50
N PHE A 36 -13.24 -8.93 3.09
CA PHE A 36 -12.92 -10.13 2.35
C PHE A 36 -14.26 -10.71 1.93
N ALA A 37 -14.63 -10.51 0.66
CA ALA A 37 -15.73 -11.25 0.09
C ALA A 37 -15.33 -12.72 0.20
N ASP A 38 -16.27 -13.56 0.63
CA ASP A 38 -16.10 -15.00 0.47
C ASP A 38 -15.65 -15.23 -0.98
N PRO A 39 -14.60 -16.06 -1.21
CA PRO A 39 -14.24 -16.41 -2.57
C PRO A 39 -15.51 -16.93 -3.25
N PRO A 40 -15.81 -16.50 -4.49
CA PRO A 40 -17.00 -16.99 -5.17
C PRO A 40 -16.98 -18.52 -5.20
N GLU A 41 -18.15 -19.16 -5.09
CA GLU A 41 -18.30 -20.61 -4.92
C GLU A 41 -17.54 -21.43 -5.99
N ASP A 42 -17.24 -20.83 -7.14
CA ASP A 42 -16.51 -21.41 -8.25
C ASP A 42 -14.98 -21.51 -8.06
N TRP A 43 -14.42 -20.91 -6.99
CA TRP A 43 -13.00 -21.04 -6.67
C TRP A 43 -12.60 -22.44 -6.15
N SER A 44 -13.57 -23.34 -6.00
CA SER A 44 -13.39 -24.71 -5.50
C SER A 44 -13.02 -25.75 -6.58
N SER A 45 -12.48 -25.35 -7.72
CA SER A 45 -12.02 -26.27 -8.77
C SER A 45 -10.68 -25.85 -9.37
N GLY A 46 -9.60 -26.41 -8.83
CA GLY A 46 -8.26 -26.27 -9.39
C GLY A 46 -7.27 -27.19 -8.69
N ARG A 47 -7.55 -28.49 -8.73
CA ARG A 47 -6.60 -29.54 -8.38
C ARG A 47 -5.71 -29.83 -9.59
#